data_AF-A0A1H3DUC9-F1
#
_entry.id   AF-A0A1H3DUC9-F1
#
_cell.length_a   1.000
_cell.length_b   1.000
_cell.length_c   1.000
_cell.angle_alpha   90.00
_cell.angle_beta   90.00
_cell.angle_gamma   90.00
#
_symmetry.space_group_name_H-M   'P 1'
#
loop_
_entity.id
_entity.type
_entity.pdbx_description
1 polymer ?
#
loop_
_entity_poly.entity_id
_entity_poly.type
_entity_poly.pdbx_seq_one_letter_code
_entity_poly.pdbx_strand_id
1 'polypeptide(L)'
;MKIVMKQVILLIVYVLLVSCWPPADNPPIYSMYEPEIMTRSDFDNSIVLKEVKEIQESGKIYVIGDFLYINDKNSGFHILNNNNPKTPFKQSFIEAPGATDVAVRNNTLYINQATDLVVLTLNNSTGGLNVEKRLKNVFPVMMSPDGYFPNIEDNEVVVNWKLK
;
A
#
# COMPACT_ATOMS: atom_id res chain seq x y z
N MET A 1 -60.08 31.61 16.94
CA MET A 1 -58.81 31.27 17.62
C MET A 1 -58.27 29.87 17.30
N LYS A 2 -59.09 28.82 17.25
CA LYS A 2 -58.63 27.43 16.97
C LYS A 2 -58.06 27.19 15.55
N ILE A 3 -58.58 27.88 14.53
CA ILE A 3 -58.13 27.73 13.12
C ILE A 3 -56.73 28.32 12.91
N VAL A 4 -56.46 29.49 13.49
CA VAL A 4 -55.16 30.17 13.43
C VAL A 4 -54.07 29.33 14.12
N MET A 5 -54.40 28.69 15.25
CA MET A 5 -53.47 27.81 15.97
C MET A 5 -53.08 26.58 15.16
N LYS A 6 -54.01 26.00 14.38
CA LYS A 6 -53.75 24.84 13.52
C LYS A 6 -52.85 25.20 12.32
N GLN A 7 -53.02 26.40 11.77
CA GLN A 7 -52.19 26.92 10.68
C GLN A 7 -50.76 27.25 11.17
N VAL A 8 -50.62 27.78 12.38
CA VAL A 8 -49.31 28.03 13.01
C VAL A 8 -48.55 26.72 13.27
N ILE A 9 -49.24 25.68 13.75
CA ILE A 9 -48.64 24.36 13.95
C ILE A 9 -48.18 23.76 12.61
N LEU A 10 -49.00 23.87 11.55
CA LEU A 10 -48.63 23.41 10.20
C LEU A 10 -47.41 24.15 9.63
N LEU A 11 -47.29 25.46 9.88
CA LEU A 11 -46.16 26.27 9.46
C LEU A 11 -44.87 25.87 10.21
N ILE A 12 -44.97 25.62 11.52
CA ILE A 12 -43.84 25.17 12.34
C ILE A 12 -43.34 23.79 11.91
N VAL A 13 -44.26 22.86 11.61
CA VAL A 13 -43.91 21.52 11.08
C VAL A 13 -43.24 21.65 9.72
N TYR A 14 -43.69 22.56 8.85
CA TYR A 14 -43.05 22.80 7.56
C TYR A 14 -41.62 23.33 7.71
N VAL A 15 -41.37 24.26 8.64
CA VAL A 15 -40.02 24.79 8.92
C VAL A 15 -39.10 23.72 9.51
N LEU A 16 -39.62 22.81 10.35
CA LEU A 16 -38.86 21.68 10.89
C LEU A 16 -38.46 20.63 9.83
N LEU A 17 -39.15 20.58 8.68
CA LEU A 17 -38.82 19.66 7.59
C LEU A 17 -37.74 20.20 6.63
N VAL A 18 -37.31 21.46 6.77
CA VAL A 18 -36.28 22.08 5.90
C VAL A 18 -34.88 22.03 6.54
N SER A 19 -34.67 21.25 7.60
CA SER A 19 -33.37 21.19 8.32
C SER A 19 -32.27 20.43 7.56
N CYS A 20 -32.52 19.99 6.33
CA CYS A 20 -31.49 19.38 5.49
C CYS A 20 -30.96 20.42 4.50
N TRP A 21 -30.11 21.32 4.99
CA TRP A 21 -29.24 22.09 4.12
C TRP A 21 -28.02 21.21 3.86
N PRO A 22 -27.82 20.67 2.63
CA PRO A 22 -26.60 19.93 2.34
C PRO A 22 -25.42 20.87 2.60
N PRO A 23 -24.41 20.47 3.39
CA PRO A 23 -23.26 21.32 3.64
C PRO A 23 -22.73 21.85 2.30
N ALA A 24 -22.53 23.16 2.21
CA ALA A 24 -22.05 23.84 1.03
C ALA A 24 -20.90 23.05 0.42
N ASP A 25 -20.99 22.77 -0.88
CA ASP A 25 -20.06 22.01 -1.70
C ASP A 25 -18.63 22.05 -1.12
N ASN A 26 -18.20 20.99 -0.44
CA ASN A 26 -16.78 20.82 -0.20
C ASN A 26 -16.16 20.76 -1.60
N PRO A 27 -15.20 21.65 -1.92
CA PRO A 27 -14.53 21.58 -3.21
C PRO A 27 -13.98 20.16 -3.37
N PRO A 28 -14.03 19.57 -4.58
CA PRO A 28 -13.46 18.25 -4.81
C PRO A 28 -12.04 18.21 -4.23
N ILE A 29 -11.82 17.28 -3.29
CA ILE A 29 -10.50 17.11 -2.67
C ILE A 29 -9.60 16.53 -3.77
N TYR A 30 -8.83 17.40 -4.40
CA TYR A 30 -7.80 16.97 -5.33
C TYR A 30 -6.57 16.58 -4.53
N SER A 31 -6.13 15.32 -4.68
CA SER A 31 -4.84 14.92 -4.14
C SER A 31 -3.72 15.69 -4.83
N MET A 32 -2.72 16.12 -4.06
CA MET A 32 -1.46 16.65 -4.60
C MET A 32 -0.60 15.52 -5.18
N TYR A 33 -1.01 14.27 -4.98
CA TYR A 33 -0.32 13.09 -5.45
C TYR A 33 -1.04 12.47 -6.65
N GLU A 34 -0.26 11.81 -7.50
CA GLU A 34 -0.73 10.93 -8.56
C GLU A 34 -0.40 9.47 -8.19
N PRO A 35 -1.34 8.53 -8.38
CA PRO A 35 -1.08 7.12 -8.09
C PRO A 35 -0.18 6.52 -9.17
N GLU A 36 0.79 5.73 -8.75
CA GLU A 36 1.49 4.81 -9.65
C GLU A 36 0.72 3.50 -9.69
N ILE A 37 0.23 3.16 -10.89
CA ILE A 37 -0.67 2.02 -11.11
C ILE A 37 0.04 0.97 -11.95
N MET A 38 -0.18 -0.30 -11.60
CA MET A 38 0.18 -1.45 -12.43
C MET A 38 -1.09 -2.19 -12.86
N THR A 39 -1.03 -2.83 -14.04
CA THR A 39 -2.04 -3.82 -14.40
C THR A 39 -1.94 -5.01 -13.44
N ARG A 40 -3.06 -5.66 -13.16
CA ARG A 40 -3.10 -6.82 -12.26
C ARG A 40 -2.19 -7.95 -12.77
N SER A 41 -2.11 -8.14 -14.09
CA SER A 41 -1.24 -9.14 -14.70
C SER A 41 0.24 -8.86 -14.44
N ASP A 42 0.67 -7.60 -14.63
CA ASP A 42 2.07 -7.24 -14.40
C ASP A 42 2.41 -7.29 -12.91
N PHE A 43 1.49 -6.81 -12.06
CA PHE A 43 1.62 -6.84 -10.60
C PHE A 43 1.72 -8.27 -10.04
N ASP A 44 0.92 -9.21 -10.55
CA ASP A 44 0.96 -10.59 -10.09
C ASP A 44 2.34 -11.23 -10.34
N ASN A 45 3.03 -10.81 -11.41
CA ASN A 45 4.33 -11.30 -11.85
C ASN A 45 5.51 -10.37 -11.50
N SER A 46 5.28 -9.32 -10.70
CA SER A 46 6.28 -8.26 -10.49
C SER A 46 7.36 -8.59 -9.47
N ILE A 47 7.22 -9.70 -8.71
CA ILE A 47 8.19 -10.07 -7.68
C ILE A 47 9.31 -10.88 -8.30
N VAL A 48 10.49 -10.26 -8.38
CA VAL A 48 11.67 -10.85 -9.00
C VAL A 48 12.94 -10.50 -8.23
N LEU A 49 13.94 -11.37 -8.30
CA LEU A 49 15.27 -11.07 -7.80
C LEU A 49 16.06 -10.29 -8.85
N LYS A 50 16.65 -9.16 -8.46
CA LYS A 50 17.48 -8.29 -9.29
C LYS A 50 18.86 -8.11 -8.68
N GLU A 51 19.75 -7.60 -9.54
CA GLU A 51 21.07 -7.11 -9.15
C GLU A 51 20.97 -6.00 -8.12
N VAL A 52 22.08 -5.82 -7.39
CA VAL A 52 22.22 -4.78 -6.38
C VAL A 52 21.98 -3.40 -6.99
N LYS A 53 21.20 -2.57 -6.28
CA LYS A 53 20.99 -1.16 -6.62
C LYS A 53 21.20 -0.24 -5.42
N GLU A 54 21.16 1.07 -5.66
CA GLU A 54 21.19 2.07 -4.58
C GLU A 54 19.84 2.18 -3.88
N ILE A 55 19.90 2.36 -2.55
CA ILE A 55 18.72 2.55 -1.70
C ILE A 55 18.19 3.96 -1.98
N GLN A 56 16.92 4.08 -2.40
CA GLN A 56 16.32 5.38 -2.67
C GLN A 56 15.63 5.94 -1.42
N GLU A 57 14.73 5.18 -0.81
CA GLU A 57 14.02 5.59 0.40
C GLU A 57 14.02 4.44 1.42
N SER A 58 14.95 4.48 2.37
CA SER A 58 15.07 3.41 3.37
C SER A 58 13.90 3.39 4.35
N GLY A 59 13.29 2.23 4.50
CA GLY A 59 12.30 1.92 5.53
C GLY A 59 12.89 1.10 6.68
N LYS A 60 12.15 0.06 7.10
CA LYS A 60 12.53 -0.84 8.18
C LYS A 60 13.71 -1.74 7.79
N ILE A 61 14.49 -2.14 8.80
CA ILE A 61 15.61 -3.08 8.68
C ILE A 61 15.27 -4.34 9.49
N TYR A 62 15.51 -5.51 8.91
CA TYR A 62 15.28 -6.81 9.54
C TYR A 62 16.57 -7.63 9.53
N VAL A 63 16.86 -8.30 10.65
CA VAL A 63 17.95 -9.27 10.75
C VAL A 63 17.34 -10.67 10.69
N ILE A 64 17.65 -11.42 9.64
CA ILE A 64 17.10 -12.77 9.40
C ILE A 64 18.26 -13.71 9.12
N GLY A 65 18.62 -14.50 10.13
CA GLY A 65 19.88 -15.26 10.11
C GLY A 65 21.06 -14.31 9.95
N ASP A 66 21.95 -14.62 9.00
CA ASP A 66 23.12 -13.80 8.68
C ASP A 66 22.86 -12.74 7.60
N PHE A 67 21.59 -12.39 7.34
CA PHE A 67 21.22 -11.42 6.31
C PHE A 67 20.47 -10.23 6.89
N LEU A 68 20.70 -9.06 6.30
CA LEU A 68 19.87 -7.88 6.53
C LEU A 68 18.92 -7.70 5.35
N TYR A 69 17.66 -7.42 5.67
CA TYR A 69 16.66 -7.01 4.70
C TYR A 69 16.34 -5.55 4.99
N ILE A 70 16.58 -4.67 4.03
CA ILE A 70 16.30 -3.24 4.15
C ILE A 70 15.19 -2.91 3.18
N ASN A 71 14.05 -2.47 3.71
CA ASN A 71 12.96 -2.01 2.87
C ASN A 71 13.38 -0.76 2.08
N ASP A 72 13.15 -0.77 0.78
CA ASP A 72 13.14 0.41 -0.09
C ASP A 72 11.68 0.72 -0.41
N LYS A 73 11.17 1.80 0.16
CA LYS A 73 9.73 2.03 0.33
C LYS A 73 8.97 1.87 -0.98
N ASN A 74 7.94 1.02 -0.98
CA ASN A 74 7.10 0.70 -2.13
C ASN A 74 7.86 0.13 -3.35
N SER A 75 9.16 -0.18 -3.23
CA SER A 75 9.99 -0.72 -4.31
C SER A 75 10.38 -2.17 -4.05
N GLY A 76 10.70 -2.53 -2.80
CA GLY A 76 11.11 -3.89 -2.46
C GLY A 76 12.08 -3.95 -1.28
N PHE A 77 12.98 -4.95 -1.30
CA PHE A 77 13.90 -5.21 -0.19
C PHE A 77 15.33 -5.43 -0.68
N HIS A 78 16.27 -4.66 -0.16
CA HIS A 78 17.70 -4.91 -0.32
C HIS A 78 18.12 -6.03 0.59
N ILE A 79 18.87 -6.99 0.06
CA ILE A 79 19.43 -8.11 0.81
C ILE A 79 20.93 -7.87 0.95
N LEU A 80 21.40 -7.78 2.19
CA LEU A 80 22.82 -7.65 2.49
C LEU A 80 23.28 -8.91 3.24
N ASN A 81 24.45 -9.41 2.87
CA ASN A 81 25.15 -10.39 3.67
C ASN A 81 25.74 -9.68 4.90
N ASN A 82 25.49 -10.27 6.07
CA ASN A 82 25.87 -9.75 7.38
C ASN A 82 26.63 -10.79 8.22
N ASN A 83 27.30 -11.75 7.57
CA ASN A 83 28.17 -12.73 8.24
C ASN A 83 29.28 -12.05 9.08
N ASN A 84 29.77 -10.90 8.62
CA ASN A 84 30.60 -10.00 9.42
C ASN A 84 29.84 -8.67 9.66
N PRO A 85 29.25 -8.48 10.86
CA PRO A 85 28.49 -7.27 11.17
C PRO A 85 29.29 -5.96 11.13
N LYS A 86 30.63 -6.03 11.15
CA LYS A 86 31.48 -4.83 10.99
C LYS A 86 31.60 -4.38 9.54
N THR A 87 31.33 -5.27 8.58
CA THR A 87 31.49 -5.03 7.15
C THR A 87 30.40 -5.76 6.33
N PRO A 88 29.11 -5.39 6.49
CA PRO A 88 28.06 -5.94 5.65
C PRO A 88 28.21 -5.49 4.19
N PHE A 89 27.75 -6.29 3.25
CA PHE A 89 27.77 -5.94 1.83
C PHE A 89 26.46 -6.31 1.14
N LYS A 90 26.06 -5.49 0.16
CA LYS A 90 24.85 -5.71 -0.64
C LYS A 90 25.05 -6.95 -1.52
N GLN A 91 24.08 -7.87 -1.46
CA GLN A 91 24.11 -9.13 -2.19
C GLN A 91 23.13 -9.12 -3.37
N SER A 92 21.90 -8.64 -3.15
CA SER A 92 20.85 -8.61 -4.18
C SER A 92 19.69 -7.68 -3.78
N PHE A 93 18.72 -7.53 -4.67
CA PHE A 93 17.50 -6.77 -4.42
C PHE A 93 16.27 -7.59 -4.82
N ILE A 94 15.31 -7.78 -3.92
CA ILE A 94 13.98 -8.28 -4.28
C ILE A 94 13.18 -7.08 -4.75
N GLU A 95 12.86 -7.03 -6.04
CA GLU A 95 11.86 -6.11 -6.54
C GLU A 95 10.47 -6.60 -6.14
N ALA A 96 9.71 -5.74 -5.47
CA ALA A 96 8.34 -5.99 -5.08
C ALA A 96 7.59 -4.64 -5.01
N PRO A 97 7.10 -4.13 -6.15
CA PRO A 97 6.39 -2.85 -6.20
C PRO A 97 5.19 -2.83 -5.25
N GLY A 98 5.05 -1.76 -4.47
CA GLY A 98 4.05 -1.64 -3.41
C GLY A 98 4.36 -2.39 -2.12
N ALA A 99 5.56 -2.99 -1.99
CA ALA A 99 5.95 -3.65 -0.75
C ALA A 99 6.19 -2.66 0.39
N THR A 100 5.58 -2.93 1.54
CA THR A 100 5.68 -2.08 2.74
C THR A 100 6.27 -2.82 3.94
N ASP A 101 6.15 -4.14 4.00
CA ASP A 101 6.61 -4.94 5.13
C ASP A 101 6.95 -6.37 4.71
N VAL A 102 7.83 -7.00 5.49
CA VAL A 102 8.19 -8.42 5.37
C VAL A 102 8.26 -9.07 6.75
N ALA A 103 7.68 -10.25 6.86
CA ALA A 103 7.86 -11.14 8.00
C ALA A 103 8.49 -12.46 7.53
N VAL A 104 9.28 -13.09 8.39
CA VAL A 104 9.95 -14.36 8.05
C VAL A 104 9.69 -15.41 9.12
N ARG A 105 9.35 -16.61 8.66
CA ARG A 105 9.19 -17.79 9.52
C ARG A 105 9.61 -19.03 8.76
N ASN A 106 10.49 -19.84 9.35
CA ASN A 106 10.96 -21.12 8.78
C ASN A 106 11.43 -21.02 7.32
N ASN A 107 12.24 -20.01 7.00
CA ASN A 107 12.73 -19.71 5.65
C ASN A 107 11.65 -19.28 4.62
N THR A 108 10.42 -19.06 5.06
CA THR A 108 9.33 -18.50 4.26
C THR A 108 9.20 -17.01 4.55
N LEU A 109 9.19 -16.20 3.50
CA LEU A 109 8.96 -14.76 3.55
C LEU A 109 7.48 -14.49 3.25
N TYR A 110 6.91 -13.57 4.01
CA TYR A 110 5.55 -13.06 3.87
C TYR A 110 5.67 -11.57 3.59
N ILE A 111 5.40 -11.17 2.36
CA ILE A 111 5.50 -9.79 1.91
C ILE A 111 4.11 -9.18 1.86
N ASN A 112 3.93 -8.05 2.56
CA ASN A 112 2.81 -7.16 2.33
C ASN A 112 3.11 -6.33 1.09
N GLN A 113 2.51 -6.71 -0.05
CA GLN A 113 2.68 -6.05 -1.34
C GLN A 113 1.35 -5.40 -1.75
N ALA A 114 1.25 -4.07 -1.60
CA ALA A 114 0.05 -3.30 -1.91
C ALA A 114 -1.23 -3.95 -1.33
N THR A 115 -2.11 -4.47 -2.19
CA THR A 115 -3.37 -5.11 -1.79
C THR A 115 -3.23 -6.58 -1.41
N ASP A 116 -2.06 -7.19 -1.62
CA ASP A 116 -1.85 -8.62 -1.55
C ASP A 116 -0.87 -9.03 -0.44
N LEU A 117 -1.08 -10.24 0.09
CA LEU A 117 -0.07 -10.95 0.89
C LEU A 117 0.60 -12.01 0.01
N VAL A 118 1.91 -11.92 -0.16
CA VAL A 118 2.68 -12.87 -0.98
C VAL A 118 3.58 -13.73 -0.10
N VAL A 119 3.51 -15.03 -0.31
CA VAL A 119 4.31 -16.05 0.37
C VAL A 119 5.35 -16.56 -0.62
N LEU A 120 6.61 -16.46 -0.25
CA LEU A 120 7.72 -16.88 -1.09
C LEU A 120 8.85 -17.49 -0.29
N THR A 121 9.71 -18.23 -0.98
CA THR A 121 10.97 -18.72 -0.45
C THR A 121 12.14 -18.09 -1.21
N LEU A 122 13.23 -17.86 -0.50
CA LEU A 122 14.46 -17.31 -1.05
C LEU A 122 15.64 -18.18 -0.61
N ASN A 123 16.45 -18.57 -1.58
CA ASN A 123 17.74 -19.20 -1.34
C ASN A 123 18.84 -18.15 -1.54
N ASN A 124 19.34 -17.60 -0.43
CA ASN A 124 20.39 -16.58 -0.47
C ASN A 124 21.75 -17.10 -0.97
N SER A 125 21.98 -18.41 -1.01
CA SER A 125 23.23 -18.99 -1.50
C SER A 125 23.22 -19.17 -3.03
N THR A 126 22.07 -19.49 -3.61
CA THR A 126 21.94 -19.72 -5.06
C THR A 126 21.25 -18.58 -5.81
N GLY A 127 20.68 -17.60 -5.10
CA GLY A 127 19.89 -16.52 -5.69
C GLY A 127 18.53 -16.97 -6.23
N GLY A 128 18.03 -18.15 -5.80
CA GLY A 128 16.71 -18.64 -6.22
C GLY A 128 15.59 -17.97 -5.44
N LEU A 129 14.63 -17.35 -6.12
CA LEU A 129 13.38 -16.84 -5.56
C LEU A 129 12.19 -17.62 -6.13
N ASN A 130 11.30 -18.10 -5.27
CA ASN A 130 10.11 -18.83 -5.66
C ASN A 130 8.86 -18.27 -4.96
N VAL A 131 7.91 -17.77 -5.74
CA VAL A 131 6.60 -17.33 -5.22
C VAL A 131 5.71 -18.56 -5.08
N GLU A 132 5.38 -18.93 -3.84
CA GLU A 132 4.62 -20.14 -3.54
C GLU A 132 3.12 -19.88 -3.55
N LYS A 133 2.71 -18.71 -3.05
CA LYS A 133 1.29 -18.34 -2.95
C LYS A 133 1.12 -16.83 -2.96
N ARG A 134 0.06 -16.37 -3.61
CA ARG A 134 -0.43 -14.99 -3.53
C ARG A 134 -1.86 -15.01 -3.02
N LEU A 135 -2.12 -14.29 -1.93
CA LEU A 135 -3.46 -14.04 -1.43
C LEU A 135 -3.85 -12.63 -1.86
N LYS A 136 -4.78 -12.56 -2.82
CA LYS A 136 -5.17 -11.29 -3.45
C LYS A 136 -6.14 -10.50 -2.57
N ASN A 137 -6.02 -9.17 -2.58
CA ASN A 137 -6.96 -8.24 -1.93
C ASN A 137 -7.17 -8.52 -0.43
N VAL A 138 -6.11 -8.92 0.28
CA VAL A 138 -6.11 -9.11 1.74
C VAL A 138 -6.02 -7.76 2.46
N PHE A 139 -5.35 -6.79 1.84
CA PHE A 139 -5.14 -5.45 2.38
C PHE A 139 -5.98 -4.42 1.61
N PRO A 140 -6.36 -3.30 2.26
CA PRO A 140 -7.05 -2.21 1.58
C PRO A 140 -6.16 -1.56 0.51
N VAL A 141 -6.80 -0.90 -0.46
CA VAL A 141 -6.11 -0.11 -1.48
C VAL A 141 -5.28 1.01 -0.81
N MET A 142 -4.08 1.23 -1.32
CA MET A 142 -3.16 2.25 -0.81
C MET A 142 -3.76 3.65 -0.99
N MET A 143 -4.03 4.32 0.13
CA MET A 143 -4.38 5.74 0.13
C MET A 143 -3.15 6.60 -0.16
N SER A 144 -3.37 7.77 -0.75
CA SER A 144 -2.31 8.77 -0.89
C SER A 144 -1.85 9.29 0.49
N PRO A 145 -0.68 9.95 0.55
CA PRO A 145 -0.22 10.59 1.79
C PRO A 145 -1.17 11.66 2.35
N ASP A 146 -2.01 12.28 1.51
CA ASP A 146 -3.06 13.23 1.92
C ASP A 146 -4.43 12.59 2.17
N GLY A 147 -4.52 11.25 2.22
CA GLY A 147 -5.72 10.50 2.61
C GLY A 147 -6.76 10.32 1.51
N TYR A 148 -6.39 10.54 0.25
CA TYR A 148 -7.25 10.37 -0.91
C TYR A 148 -7.30 8.90 -1.35
N PHE A 149 -8.50 8.44 -1.69
CA PHE A 149 -8.71 7.13 -2.30
C PHE A 149 -8.63 7.24 -3.82
N PRO A 150 -7.78 6.45 -4.48
CA PRO A 150 -7.66 6.48 -5.93
C PRO A 150 -8.92 5.88 -6.57
N ASN A 151 -9.33 6.44 -7.71
CA ASN A 151 -10.34 5.83 -8.57
C ASN A 151 -9.60 4.93 -9.58
N ILE A 152 -9.68 3.62 -9.42
CA ILE A 152 -8.98 2.61 -10.24
C ILE A 152 -9.96 1.56 -10.73
N GLU A 153 -9.61 0.90 -11.83
CA GLU A 153 -10.35 -0.23 -12.37
C GLU A 153 -10.07 -1.53 -11.59
N ASP A 154 -10.94 -2.54 -11.71
CA ASP A 154 -10.82 -3.82 -10.98
C ASP A 154 -9.51 -4.59 -11.33
N ASN A 155 -8.98 -4.35 -12.52
CA ASN A 155 -7.73 -4.94 -13.04
C ASN A 155 -6.50 -4.08 -12.75
N GLU A 156 -6.60 -3.07 -11.90
CA GLU A 156 -5.51 -2.16 -11.56
C GLU A 156 -5.09 -2.31 -10.10
N VAL A 157 -3.83 -1.97 -9.82
CA VAL A 157 -3.28 -1.94 -8.46
C VAL A 157 -2.45 -0.70 -8.27
N VAL A 158 -2.78 0.11 -7.27
CA VAL A 158 -1.90 1.19 -6.83
C VAL A 158 -0.73 0.62 -6.07
N VAL A 159 0.48 0.85 -6.58
CA VAL A 159 1.74 0.37 -6.00
C VAL A 159 2.53 1.47 -5.33
N ASN A 160 2.27 2.75 -5.64
CA ASN A 160 2.93 3.89 -5.01
C ASN A 160 2.16 5.19 -5.28
N TRP A 161 2.62 6.30 -4.72
CA TRP A 161 2.13 7.65 -4.99
C TRP A 161 3.31 8.60 -5.23
N LYS A 162 3.17 9.50 -6.20
CA LYS A 162 4.15 10.54 -6.51
C LYS A 162 3.54 11.92 -6.34
N LEU A 163 4.31 12.87 -5.84
CA LEU A 163 3.87 14.27 -5.78
C LEU A 163 3.85 14.83 -7.22
N LYS A 164 2.78 15.53 -7.59
CA LYS A 164 2.62 16.20 -8.88
C LYS A 164 3.58 17.37 -9.07
#